data_AF-A0A348PCY2-F1
#
_entry.id   AF-A0A348PCY2-F1
#
_cell.length_a   1.000
_cell.length_b   1.000
_cell.length_c   1.000
_cell.angle_alpha   90.00
_cell.angle_beta   90.00
_cell.angle_gamma   90.00
#
_symmetry.space_group_name_H-M   'P 1'
#
loop_
_entity.id
_entity.type
_entity.pdbx_description
1 polymer ?
#
loop_
_entity_poly.entity_id
_entity_poly.type
_entity_poly.pdbx_seq_one_letter_code
_entity_poly.pdbx_strand_id
1 'polypeptide(L)'
;VHFWSLVFLYIWAGPHHLHYTSIPDWASTLGMLFSVMLWMPSWGGMINGLLTLRGAWGKVTTDPVLKFFVLAITFYGMSTFEGPLLSVKSVNALSHYTDWTIAHVHAGTLGWVGFMIFGMVYWLAPRLFQAPIARPSWVTLHFWLATIGIVLYIIPIYAAGLMQGLNWRAFNSDGVLQYDFLTTVTKMVPLYWIRTVGGTLYLVAAIIGCINLLMTWANRPRIYDVPVYEAAPLARGWRPPAVPQSTLPKGSVTDIGRAVDRFADLRWHRNLEGLPLAFSVCVTVAIVVATLFEVVPMFAIRSDIPRIASVTPLTPLETIGRDIYVSEGCVNCHSQMIRPLIAETERYGEYSKPGESVFDHPFLWGSRRIGPDLAREGVRNPSALWHMRHFNRPVDTSPGSIMPAFAHLLDQPLDFTAAQPAMTALQKVGVPYTAAELVGAADSARAQASRIEAQL
;
A
#
# COMPACT_ATOMS: atom_id res chain seq x y z
N VAL A 1 -23.18 4.10 11.18
CA VAL A 1 -22.36 5.33 10.98
C VAL A 1 -20.94 5.02 10.54
N HIS A 2 -20.10 4.39 11.38
CA HIS A 2 -18.68 4.17 11.03
C HIS A 2 -18.48 3.45 9.68
N PHE A 3 -19.31 2.44 9.37
CA PHE A 3 -19.31 1.73 8.08
C PHE A 3 -19.47 2.67 6.88
N TRP A 4 -20.54 3.49 6.86
CA TRP A 4 -20.85 4.36 5.74
C TRP A 4 -19.86 5.52 5.59
N SER A 5 -19.44 6.11 6.71
CA SER A 5 -18.40 7.14 6.70
C SER A 5 -17.08 6.60 6.17
N LEU A 6 -16.72 5.36 6.51
CA LEU A 6 -15.52 4.71 6.00
C LEU A 6 -15.63 4.47 4.49
N VAL A 7 -16.73 3.87 4.00
CA VAL A 7 -16.95 3.62 2.56
C VAL A 7 -16.82 4.90 1.73
N PHE A 8 -17.41 6.01 2.17
CA PHE A 8 -17.36 7.26 1.43
C PHE A 8 -15.98 7.92 1.47
N LEU A 9 -15.37 8.03 2.65
CA LEU A 9 -14.11 8.77 2.81
C LEU A 9 -12.91 8.03 2.23
N TYR A 10 -12.91 6.69 2.25
CA TYR A 10 -11.76 5.88 1.84
C TYR A 10 -11.43 6.04 0.35
N ILE A 11 -12.43 6.27 -0.50
CA ILE A 11 -12.25 6.42 -1.96
C ILE A 11 -11.27 7.56 -2.28
N TRP A 12 -11.36 8.65 -1.51
CA TRP A 12 -10.56 9.85 -1.72
C TRP A 12 -9.13 9.77 -1.17
N ALA A 13 -8.79 8.71 -0.44
CA ALA A 13 -7.49 8.61 0.23
C ALA A 13 -6.35 8.32 -0.76
N GLY A 14 -6.63 7.82 -1.96
CA GLY A 14 -5.63 7.37 -2.95
C GLY A 14 -4.43 8.30 -3.16
N PRO A 15 -4.61 9.62 -3.37
CA PRO A 15 -3.51 10.54 -3.60
C PRO A 15 -2.50 10.69 -2.45
N HIS A 16 -2.79 10.18 -1.25
CA HIS A 16 -1.81 10.20 -0.14
C HIS A 16 -0.54 9.36 -0.41
N HIS A 17 -0.61 8.46 -1.38
CA HIS A 17 0.54 7.67 -1.86
C HIS A 17 1.45 8.47 -2.79
N LEU A 18 1.00 9.64 -3.24
CA LEU A 18 1.58 10.39 -4.34
C LEU A 18 2.01 11.81 -3.91
N HIS A 19 2.10 12.07 -2.61
CA HIS A 19 2.62 13.35 -2.11
C HIS A 19 4.04 13.61 -2.62
N TYR A 20 4.25 14.84 -3.09
CA TYR A 20 5.51 15.30 -3.67
C TYR A 20 5.96 14.47 -4.89
N THR A 21 5.06 13.75 -5.55
CA THR A 21 5.33 13.17 -6.87
C THR A 21 4.88 14.14 -7.95
N SER A 22 4.91 13.69 -9.19
CA SER A 22 4.49 14.47 -10.36
C SER A 22 2.97 14.61 -10.51
N ILE A 23 2.16 14.28 -9.49
CA ILE A 23 0.72 14.55 -9.53
C ILE A 23 0.42 16.02 -9.19
N PRO A 24 -0.75 16.55 -9.63
CA PRO A 24 -1.18 17.89 -9.24
C PRO A 24 -1.31 18.06 -7.72
N ASP A 25 -0.89 19.23 -7.21
CA ASP A 25 -0.87 19.49 -5.76
C ASP A 25 -2.28 19.52 -5.13
N TRP A 26 -3.31 19.88 -5.92
CA TRP A 26 -4.70 19.86 -5.46
C TRP A 26 -5.17 18.43 -5.11
N ALA A 27 -4.82 17.44 -5.96
CA ALA A 27 -5.20 16.04 -5.76
C ALA A 27 -4.50 15.47 -4.53
N SER A 28 -3.20 15.76 -4.41
CA SER A 28 -2.38 15.45 -3.23
C SER A 28 -2.99 16.04 -1.95
N THR A 29 -3.40 17.32 -1.96
CA THR A 29 -4.02 17.97 -0.79
C THR A 29 -5.38 17.36 -0.43
N LEU A 30 -6.21 17.05 -1.42
CA LEU A 30 -7.50 16.40 -1.22
C LEU A 30 -7.32 15.03 -0.54
N GLY A 31 -6.38 14.22 -1.05
CA GLY A 31 -6.06 12.92 -0.46
C GLY A 31 -5.59 13.01 0.99
N MET A 32 -4.77 14.02 1.33
CA MET A 32 -4.38 14.28 2.72
C MET A 32 -5.60 14.60 3.61
N LEU A 33 -6.46 15.53 3.21
CA LEU A 33 -7.61 15.95 4.03
C LEU A 33 -8.57 14.79 4.30
N PHE A 34 -8.92 14.02 3.27
CA PHE A 34 -9.79 12.87 3.42
C PHE A 34 -9.16 11.75 4.24
N SER A 35 -7.85 11.54 4.13
CA SER A 35 -7.13 10.57 4.96
C SER A 35 -7.11 10.97 6.44
N VAL A 36 -6.97 12.26 6.76
CA VAL A 36 -7.09 12.76 8.13
C VAL A 36 -8.52 12.54 8.65
N MET A 37 -9.55 12.84 7.85
CA MET A 37 -10.95 12.61 8.21
C MET A 37 -11.28 11.13 8.40
N LEU A 38 -10.63 10.25 7.63
CA LEU A 38 -10.80 8.79 7.68
C LEU A 38 -10.38 8.17 9.02
N TRP A 39 -9.58 8.88 9.83
CA TRP A 39 -9.16 8.43 11.14
C TRP A 39 -10.35 8.09 12.06
N MET A 40 -11.30 9.01 12.20
CA MET A 40 -12.43 8.86 13.12
C MET A 40 -13.36 7.68 12.80
N PRO A 41 -13.86 7.47 11.56
CA PRO A 41 -14.68 6.31 11.27
C PRO A 41 -13.89 5.00 11.37
N SER A 42 -12.59 5.03 11.10
CA SER A 42 -11.74 3.86 11.29
C SER A 42 -11.67 3.46 12.76
N TRP A 43 -11.35 4.43 13.63
CA TRP A 43 -11.38 4.23 15.09
C TRP A 43 -12.77 3.90 15.62
N GLY A 44 -13.85 4.34 14.96
CA GLY A 44 -15.20 3.89 15.24
C GLY A 44 -15.33 2.36 15.22
N GLY A 45 -14.69 1.68 14.27
CA GLY A 45 -14.62 0.22 14.23
C GLY A 45 -13.80 -0.38 15.37
N MET A 46 -12.66 0.24 15.72
CA MET A 46 -11.80 -0.23 16.82
C MET A 46 -12.54 -0.12 18.16
N ILE A 47 -13.07 1.06 18.44
CA ILE A 47 -13.80 1.37 19.67
C ILE A 47 -15.04 0.46 19.77
N ASN A 48 -15.78 0.27 18.68
CA ASN A 48 -16.92 -0.64 18.67
C ASN A 48 -16.50 -2.08 19.04
N GLY A 49 -15.42 -2.59 18.43
CA GLY A 49 -14.89 -3.91 18.73
C GLY A 49 -14.40 -4.08 20.17
N LEU A 50 -13.57 -3.14 20.68
CA LEU A 50 -13.01 -3.24 22.03
C LEU A 50 -14.06 -2.96 23.13
N LEU A 51 -14.97 -2.00 22.94
CA LEU A 51 -16.02 -1.73 23.92
C LEU A 51 -17.07 -2.85 23.98
N THR A 52 -17.20 -3.68 22.94
CA THR A 52 -18.02 -4.90 23.00
C THR A 52 -17.51 -5.88 24.07
N LEU A 53 -16.22 -5.82 24.41
CA LEU A 53 -15.62 -6.63 25.48
C LEU A 53 -15.76 -6.01 26.88
N ARG A 54 -16.47 -4.88 27.02
CA ARG A 54 -16.69 -4.24 28.33
C ARG A 54 -17.39 -5.22 29.28
N GLY A 55 -16.75 -5.49 30.43
CA GLY A 55 -17.21 -6.49 31.41
C GLY A 55 -16.81 -7.94 31.10
N ALA A 56 -16.20 -8.20 29.93
CA ALA A 56 -15.76 -9.53 29.49
C ALA A 56 -14.24 -9.66 29.31
N TRP A 57 -13.45 -8.63 29.66
CA TRP A 57 -11.98 -8.63 29.52
C TRP A 57 -11.28 -9.82 30.18
N GLY A 58 -11.83 -10.34 31.28
CA GLY A 58 -11.31 -11.56 31.92
C GLY A 58 -11.31 -12.80 31.01
N LYS A 59 -12.15 -12.85 29.96
CA LYS A 59 -12.17 -13.96 28.98
C LYS A 59 -10.98 -13.90 28.02
N VAL A 60 -10.38 -12.74 27.82
CA VAL A 60 -9.25 -12.57 26.89
C VAL A 60 -8.00 -13.30 27.41
N THR A 61 -7.86 -13.47 28.73
CA THR A 61 -6.70 -14.17 29.30
C THR A 61 -6.76 -15.68 29.06
N THR A 62 -7.96 -16.24 28.98
CA THR A 62 -8.21 -17.69 28.87
C THR A 62 -8.54 -18.16 27.46
N ASP A 63 -9.27 -17.37 26.66
CA ASP A 63 -9.68 -17.73 25.31
C ASP A 63 -8.68 -17.22 24.26
N PRO A 64 -7.91 -18.11 23.60
CA PRO A 64 -6.94 -17.69 22.59
C PRO A 64 -7.58 -17.09 21.33
N VAL A 65 -8.84 -17.41 21.01
CA VAL A 65 -9.56 -16.78 19.89
C VAL A 65 -9.80 -15.30 20.19
N LEU A 66 -10.23 -14.98 21.42
CA LEU A 66 -10.39 -13.60 21.85
C LEU A 66 -9.06 -12.84 21.88
N LYS A 67 -7.93 -13.51 22.21
CA LYS A 67 -6.59 -12.89 22.13
C LYS A 67 -6.28 -12.42 20.71
N PHE A 68 -6.52 -13.29 19.71
CA PHE A 68 -6.34 -12.92 18.30
C PHE A 68 -7.21 -11.72 17.92
N PHE A 69 -8.50 -11.72 18.27
CA PHE A 69 -9.39 -10.61 17.93
C PHE A 69 -9.01 -9.29 18.61
N VAL A 70 -8.67 -9.32 19.90
CA VAL A 70 -8.25 -8.12 20.63
C VAL A 70 -6.99 -7.55 20.01
N LEU A 71 -5.97 -8.38 19.81
CA LEU A 71 -4.70 -7.93 19.24
C LEU A 71 -4.87 -7.42 17.80
N ALA A 72 -5.70 -8.09 17.01
CA ALA A 72 -6.07 -7.66 15.66
C ALA A 72 -6.67 -6.25 15.65
N ILE A 73 -7.64 -6.00 16.54
CA ILE A 73 -8.31 -4.70 16.65
C ILE A 73 -7.34 -3.62 17.18
N THR A 74 -6.40 -3.98 18.06
CA THR A 74 -5.35 -3.06 18.51
C THR A 74 -4.42 -2.66 17.36
N PHE A 75 -3.94 -3.62 16.55
CA PHE A 75 -3.14 -3.32 15.37
C PHE A 75 -3.92 -2.54 14.31
N TYR A 76 -5.22 -2.80 14.18
CA TYR A 76 -6.11 -2.01 13.33
C TYR A 76 -6.14 -0.56 13.78
N GLY A 77 -6.36 -0.32 15.07
CA GLY A 77 -6.36 1.02 15.66
C GLY A 77 -5.05 1.77 15.48
N MET A 78 -3.93 1.08 15.70
CA MET A 78 -2.58 1.61 15.48
C MET A 78 -2.37 1.98 14.01
N SER A 79 -2.63 1.05 13.09
CA SER A 79 -2.43 1.27 11.65
C SER A 79 -3.35 2.35 11.12
N THR A 80 -4.59 2.43 11.59
CA THR A 80 -5.57 3.45 11.16
C THR A 80 -5.42 4.80 11.86
N PHE A 81 -4.53 4.90 12.86
CA PHE A 81 -3.99 6.17 13.32
C PHE A 81 -2.76 6.57 12.50
N GLU A 82 -1.86 5.61 12.28
CA GLU A 82 -0.63 5.83 11.55
C GLU A 82 -0.86 6.21 10.08
N GLY A 83 -1.79 5.58 9.36
CA GLY A 83 -2.09 5.91 7.96
C GLY A 83 -2.43 7.40 7.78
N PRO A 84 -3.42 7.95 8.50
CA PRO A 84 -3.71 9.38 8.52
C PRO A 84 -2.52 10.25 8.90
N LEU A 85 -1.68 9.83 9.86
CA LEU A 85 -0.45 10.55 10.21
C LEU A 85 0.52 10.60 9.01
N LEU A 86 0.73 9.47 8.32
CA LEU A 86 1.61 9.36 7.16
C LEU A 86 1.06 10.06 5.90
N SER A 87 -0.25 10.34 5.85
CA SER A 87 -0.87 11.16 4.80
C SER A 87 -0.68 12.67 5.01
N VAL A 88 -0.19 13.10 6.17
CA VAL A 88 0.16 14.51 6.36
C VAL A 88 1.43 14.78 5.56
N LYS A 89 1.39 15.71 4.59
CA LYS A 89 2.52 15.99 3.69
C LYS A 89 3.86 16.14 4.42
N SER A 90 3.92 16.88 5.54
CA SER A 90 5.18 17.05 6.30
C SER A 90 5.74 15.74 6.88
N VAL A 91 4.88 14.82 7.31
CA VAL A 91 5.27 13.49 7.77
C VAL A 91 5.64 12.60 6.57
N ASN A 92 4.84 12.67 5.51
CA ASN A 92 5.08 11.94 4.27
C ASN A 92 6.44 12.28 3.63
N ALA A 93 6.86 13.54 3.69
CA ALA A 93 8.18 13.96 3.24
C ALA A 93 9.32 13.15 3.91
N LEU A 94 9.10 12.68 5.14
CA LEU A 94 10.00 11.80 5.86
C LEU A 94 9.76 10.31 5.58
N SER A 95 8.50 9.86 5.61
CA SER A 95 8.16 8.42 5.56
C SER A 95 8.12 7.83 4.15
N HIS A 96 7.81 8.62 3.13
CA HIS A 96 7.64 8.13 1.77
C HIS A 96 8.98 7.63 1.19
N TYR A 97 8.90 6.51 0.47
CA TYR A 97 9.99 5.67 0.00
C TYR A 97 10.82 4.95 1.07
N THR A 98 10.56 5.19 2.36
CA THR A 98 11.26 4.54 3.46
C THR A 98 10.57 3.24 3.90
N ASP A 99 11.26 2.50 4.75
CA ASP A 99 10.75 1.32 5.43
C ASP A 99 9.66 1.62 6.45
N TRP A 100 9.37 2.89 6.77
CA TRP A 100 8.21 3.23 7.59
C TRP A 100 6.92 2.73 6.92
N THR A 101 6.76 2.96 5.62
CA THR A 101 5.61 2.43 4.86
C THR A 101 5.53 0.91 4.93
N ILE A 102 6.67 0.22 5.00
CA ILE A 102 6.73 -1.25 5.15
C ILE A 102 6.31 -1.69 6.55
N ALA A 103 6.73 -1.00 7.60
CA ALA A 103 6.25 -1.29 8.95
C ALA A 103 4.72 -1.05 9.06
N HIS A 104 4.24 0.07 8.52
CA HIS A 104 2.82 0.41 8.47
C HIS A 104 1.97 -0.67 7.81
N VAL A 105 2.35 -1.11 6.59
CA VAL A 105 1.59 -2.13 5.88
C VAL A 105 1.63 -3.47 6.62
N HIS A 106 2.76 -3.87 7.23
CA HIS A 106 2.82 -5.15 7.96
C HIS A 106 2.08 -5.11 9.30
N ALA A 107 2.05 -3.96 10.00
CA ALA A 107 1.20 -3.77 11.16
C ALA A 107 -0.29 -3.98 10.79
N GLY A 108 -0.72 -3.44 9.64
CA GLY A 108 -2.08 -3.64 9.13
C GLY A 108 -2.35 -5.06 8.60
N THR A 109 -1.49 -5.58 7.73
CA THR A 109 -1.70 -6.87 7.06
C THR A 109 -1.51 -8.06 7.99
N LEU A 110 -0.42 -8.11 8.75
CA LEU A 110 -0.11 -9.25 9.63
C LEU A 110 -0.70 -9.04 11.03
N GLY A 111 -0.54 -7.83 11.57
CA GLY A 111 -1.02 -7.50 12.91
C GLY A 111 -2.54 -7.39 12.99
N TRP A 112 -3.20 -6.78 12.01
CA TRP A 112 -4.67 -6.70 11.99
C TRP A 112 -5.31 -7.83 11.17
N VAL A 113 -5.15 -7.83 9.85
CA VAL A 113 -5.90 -8.75 8.97
C VAL A 113 -5.54 -10.20 9.27
N GLY A 114 -4.24 -10.51 9.41
CA GLY A 114 -3.76 -11.85 9.75
C GLY A 114 -4.34 -12.37 11.07
N PHE A 115 -4.24 -11.61 12.16
CA PHE A 115 -4.82 -12.02 13.45
C PHE A 115 -6.34 -12.10 13.43
N MET A 116 -7.03 -11.22 12.70
CA MET A 116 -8.48 -11.32 12.52
C MET A 116 -8.85 -12.64 11.84
N ILE A 117 -8.16 -12.99 10.76
CA ILE A 117 -8.34 -14.25 10.03
C ILE A 117 -8.04 -15.44 10.94
N PHE A 118 -6.94 -15.44 11.69
CA PHE A 118 -6.61 -16.55 12.58
C PHE A 118 -7.69 -16.76 13.66
N GLY A 119 -8.14 -15.69 14.30
CA GLY A 119 -9.26 -15.75 15.26
C GLY A 119 -10.54 -16.29 14.62
N MET A 120 -10.93 -15.77 13.45
CA MET A 120 -12.11 -16.23 12.70
C MET A 120 -12.01 -17.71 12.35
N VAL A 121 -10.86 -18.16 11.84
CA VAL A 121 -10.65 -19.53 11.41
C VAL A 121 -10.71 -20.49 12.60
N TYR A 122 -10.09 -20.17 13.73
CA TYR A 122 -10.19 -21.01 14.94
C TYR A 122 -11.59 -21.03 15.54
N TRP A 123 -12.38 -19.98 15.35
CA TRP A 123 -13.79 -19.97 15.74
C TRP A 123 -14.69 -20.76 14.77
N LEU A 124 -14.44 -20.66 13.47
CA LEU A 124 -15.22 -21.30 12.41
C LEU A 124 -14.93 -22.79 12.28
N ALA A 125 -13.65 -23.21 12.37
CA ALA A 125 -13.26 -24.58 12.07
C ALA A 125 -14.05 -25.63 12.87
N PRO A 126 -14.29 -25.48 14.18
CA PRO A 126 -15.10 -26.46 14.92
C PRO A 126 -16.56 -26.50 14.50
N ARG A 127 -17.11 -25.39 13.99
CA ARG A 127 -18.50 -25.29 13.53
C ARG A 127 -18.66 -25.87 12.12
N LEU A 128 -17.69 -25.59 11.26
CA LEU A 128 -17.68 -26.08 9.87
C LEU A 128 -17.32 -27.55 9.77
N PHE A 129 -16.36 -28.01 10.57
CA PHE A 129 -15.90 -29.40 10.55
C PHE A 129 -16.60 -30.28 11.57
N GLN A 130 -17.45 -29.69 12.43
CA GLN A 130 -18.15 -30.40 13.51
C GLN A 130 -17.21 -31.25 14.37
N ALA A 131 -15.99 -30.74 14.57
CA ALA A 131 -14.91 -31.40 15.28
C ALA A 131 -14.19 -30.43 16.21
N PRO A 132 -13.82 -30.84 17.43
CA PRO A 132 -13.04 -29.97 18.32
C PRO A 132 -11.66 -29.69 17.70
N ILE A 133 -11.09 -28.53 18.00
CA ILE A 133 -9.71 -28.20 17.62
C ILE A 133 -8.76 -29.30 18.09
N ALA A 134 -7.98 -29.86 17.16
CA ALA A 134 -7.17 -31.05 17.41
C ALA A 134 -6.11 -30.85 18.51
N ARG A 135 -5.47 -29.67 18.55
CA ARG A 135 -4.48 -29.30 19.57
C ARG A 135 -4.77 -27.89 20.12
N PRO A 136 -5.54 -27.75 21.21
CA PRO A 136 -5.87 -26.44 21.77
C PRO A 136 -4.65 -25.63 22.23
N SER A 137 -3.62 -26.28 22.79
CA SER A 137 -2.38 -25.62 23.22
C SER A 137 -1.61 -24.98 22.05
N TRP A 138 -1.72 -25.55 20.84
CA TRP A 138 -1.05 -25.02 19.65
C TRP A 138 -1.69 -23.71 19.16
N VAL A 139 -2.95 -23.45 19.51
CA VAL A 139 -3.60 -22.15 19.22
C VAL A 139 -2.92 -21.04 20.01
N THR A 140 -2.64 -21.29 21.30
CA THR A 140 -1.90 -20.35 22.16
C THR A 140 -0.45 -20.20 21.72
N LEU A 141 0.20 -21.30 21.30
CA LEU A 141 1.55 -21.25 20.72
C LEU A 141 1.59 -20.40 19.45
N HIS A 142 0.66 -20.63 18.52
CA HIS A 142 0.52 -19.84 17.30
C HIS A 142 0.34 -18.35 17.65
N PHE A 143 -0.56 -18.03 18.57
CA PHE A 143 -0.78 -16.65 19.01
C PHE A 143 0.52 -15.97 19.46
N TRP A 144 1.28 -16.61 20.36
CA TRP A 144 2.51 -15.99 20.90
C TRP A 144 3.63 -15.90 19.88
N LEU A 145 3.88 -16.95 19.09
CA LEU A 145 4.91 -16.92 18.06
C LEU A 145 4.62 -15.84 17.02
N ALA A 146 3.36 -15.74 16.57
CA ALA A 146 2.97 -14.72 15.61
C ALA A 146 3.02 -13.32 16.22
N THR A 147 2.64 -13.14 17.50
CA THR A 147 2.74 -11.86 18.22
C THR A 147 4.19 -11.39 18.35
N ILE A 148 5.10 -12.26 18.81
CA ILE A 148 6.53 -11.94 18.92
C ILE A 148 7.10 -11.69 17.52
N GLY A 149 6.71 -12.51 16.54
CA GLY A 149 7.14 -12.40 15.15
C GLY A 149 6.80 -11.04 14.54
N ILE A 150 5.56 -10.57 14.69
CA ILE A 150 5.16 -9.27 14.15
C ILE A 150 5.83 -8.10 14.87
N VAL A 151 6.02 -8.19 16.20
CA VAL A 151 6.73 -7.14 16.96
C VAL A 151 8.19 -7.05 16.55
N LEU A 152 8.89 -8.19 16.41
CA LEU A 152 10.25 -8.25 15.88
C LEU A 152 10.34 -7.85 14.41
N TYR A 153 9.23 -7.89 13.67
CA TYR A 153 9.19 -7.40 12.30
C TYR A 153 9.08 -5.87 12.26
N ILE A 154 8.06 -5.29 12.90
CA ILE A 154 7.72 -3.87 12.69
C ILE A 154 8.64 -2.91 13.44
N ILE A 155 9.07 -3.22 14.66
CA ILE A 155 9.91 -2.32 15.46
C ILE A 155 11.23 -1.96 14.75
N PRO A 156 12.06 -2.92 14.30
CA PRO A 156 13.30 -2.57 13.61
C PRO A 156 13.04 -1.87 12.27
N ILE A 157 11.89 -2.11 11.65
CA ILE A 157 11.54 -1.51 10.35
C ILE A 157 11.00 -0.08 10.50
N TYR A 158 10.32 0.23 11.60
CA TYR A 158 10.08 1.63 12.00
C TYR A 158 11.40 2.37 12.24
N ALA A 159 12.34 1.73 12.96
CA ALA A 159 13.66 2.32 13.19
C ALA A 159 14.42 2.53 11.86
N ALA A 160 14.35 1.57 10.94
CA ALA A 160 14.94 1.68 9.60
C ALA A 160 14.32 2.83 8.80
N GLY A 161 12.98 2.94 8.79
CA GLY A 161 12.26 3.99 8.09
C GLY A 161 12.60 5.39 8.60
N LEU A 162 12.61 5.57 9.93
CA LEU A 162 13.04 6.81 10.56
C LEU A 162 14.50 7.14 10.22
N MET A 163 15.39 6.15 10.29
CA MET A 163 16.80 6.32 9.96
C MET A 163 16.99 6.73 8.49
N GLN A 164 16.26 6.13 7.56
CA GLN A 164 16.28 6.52 6.14
C GLN A 164 15.83 7.97 5.96
N GLY A 165 14.65 8.30 6.45
CA GLY A 165 14.08 9.63 6.30
C GLY A 165 14.99 10.72 6.90
N LEU A 166 15.58 10.46 8.07
CA LEU A 166 16.47 11.39 8.75
C LEU A 166 17.82 11.50 8.02
N ASN A 167 18.48 10.38 7.71
CA ASN A 167 19.79 10.42 7.05
C ASN A 167 19.73 11.03 5.66
N TRP A 168 18.69 10.71 4.87
CA TRP A 168 18.56 11.23 3.51
C TRP A 168 18.36 12.75 3.47
N ARG A 169 17.84 13.34 4.56
CA ARG A 169 17.53 14.77 4.70
C ARG A 169 18.54 15.53 5.58
N ALA A 170 19.54 14.86 6.12
CA ALA A 170 20.51 15.48 7.01
C ALA A 170 21.50 16.32 6.21
N PHE A 171 21.62 17.60 6.58
CA PHE A 171 22.64 18.52 6.10
C PHE A 171 23.65 18.79 7.23
N ASN A 172 24.93 18.89 6.90
CA ASN A 172 25.96 19.31 7.84
C ASN A 172 25.98 20.84 8.00
N SER A 173 26.89 21.37 8.82
CA SER A 173 27.06 22.81 9.04
C SER A 173 27.42 23.59 7.77
N ASP A 174 28.00 22.92 6.78
CA ASP A 174 28.46 23.51 5.53
C ASP A 174 27.33 23.55 4.47
N GLY A 175 26.14 23.04 4.80
CA GLY A 175 25.00 23.03 3.90
C GLY A 175 25.03 21.91 2.85
N VAL A 176 25.88 20.89 3.02
CA VAL A 176 25.93 19.70 2.14
C VAL A 176 25.31 18.48 2.82
N LEU A 177 24.85 17.52 2.02
CA LEU A 177 24.25 16.28 2.54
C LEU A 177 25.26 15.50 3.38
N GLN A 178 24.90 15.22 4.64
CA GLN A 178 25.77 14.55 5.61
C GLN A 178 26.01 13.07 5.27
N TYR A 179 25.01 12.41 4.70
CA TYR A 179 25.08 10.98 4.37
C TYR A 179 24.82 10.76 2.89
N ASP A 180 25.66 9.93 2.28
CA ASP A 180 25.33 9.32 0.99
C ASP A 180 24.24 8.25 1.16
N PHE A 181 23.72 7.77 0.02
CA PHE A 181 22.65 6.77 0.05
C PHE A 181 23.17 5.44 0.63
N LEU A 182 24.39 5.05 0.25
CA LEU A 182 24.99 3.77 0.62
C LEU A 182 25.24 3.65 2.12
N THR A 183 25.73 4.69 2.79
CA THR A 183 25.91 4.73 4.25
C THR A 183 24.59 4.48 4.98
N THR A 184 23.49 4.99 4.45
CA THR A 184 22.17 4.75 5.05
C THR A 184 21.76 3.28 4.90
N VAL A 185 21.96 2.70 3.72
CA VAL A 185 21.64 1.31 3.42
C VAL A 185 22.44 0.34 4.30
N THR A 186 23.75 0.52 4.40
CA THR A 186 24.61 -0.36 5.19
C THR A 186 24.30 -0.32 6.68
N LYS A 187 23.91 0.86 7.23
CA LYS A 187 23.45 1.00 8.62
C LYS A 187 22.15 0.24 8.93
N MET A 188 21.30 -0.02 7.93
CA MET A 188 20.03 -0.73 8.13
C MET A 188 20.16 -2.26 8.09
N VAL A 189 21.26 -2.81 7.58
CA VAL A 189 21.43 -4.26 7.41
C VAL A 189 21.12 -5.05 8.69
N PRO A 190 21.56 -4.65 9.89
CA PRO A 190 21.18 -5.35 11.13
C PRO A 190 19.66 -5.37 11.38
N LEU A 191 18.96 -4.28 11.06
CA LEU A 191 17.51 -4.17 11.22
C LEU A 191 16.76 -5.13 10.27
N TYR A 192 17.29 -5.35 9.07
CA TYR A 192 16.77 -6.34 8.13
C TYR A 192 16.92 -7.77 8.62
N TRP A 193 18.01 -8.10 9.31
CA TRP A 193 18.16 -9.42 9.93
C TRP A 193 17.12 -9.66 11.02
N ILE A 194 16.87 -8.67 11.89
CA ILE A 194 15.82 -8.77 12.92
C ILE A 194 14.45 -8.95 12.26
N ARG A 195 14.15 -8.19 11.19
CA ARG A 195 12.93 -8.37 10.39
C ARG A 195 12.80 -9.81 9.86
N THR A 196 13.87 -10.37 9.28
CA THR A 196 13.86 -11.73 8.75
C THR A 196 13.55 -12.76 9.84
N VAL A 197 14.13 -12.59 11.03
CA VAL A 197 13.82 -13.46 12.19
C VAL A 197 12.35 -13.32 12.59
N GLY A 198 11.83 -12.09 12.71
CA GLY A 198 10.42 -11.84 13.05
C GLY A 198 9.44 -12.41 12.03
N GLY A 199 9.71 -12.20 10.73
CA GLY A 199 8.89 -12.72 9.64
C GLY A 199 8.91 -14.24 9.57
N THR A 200 10.09 -14.87 9.77
CA THR A 200 10.21 -16.32 9.84
C THR A 200 9.42 -16.89 11.02
N LEU A 201 9.48 -16.24 12.18
CA LEU A 201 8.71 -16.65 13.36
C LEU A 201 7.19 -16.59 13.10
N TYR A 202 6.73 -15.53 12.44
CA TYR A 202 5.32 -15.38 12.04
C TYR A 202 4.91 -16.48 11.05
N LEU A 203 5.75 -16.78 10.05
CA LEU A 203 5.49 -17.83 9.07
C LEU A 203 5.41 -19.22 9.73
N VAL A 204 6.34 -19.54 10.63
CA VAL A 204 6.32 -20.79 11.41
C VAL A 204 5.03 -20.87 12.24
N ALA A 205 4.61 -19.76 12.85
CA ALA A 205 3.38 -19.69 13.61
C ALA A 205 2.15 -19.99 12.72
N ALA A 206 2.09 -19.42 11.52
CA ALA A 206 1.03 -19.68 10.55
C ALA A 206 1.02 -21.15 10.10
N ILE A 207 2.18 -21.74 9.83
CA ILE A 207 2.32 -23.17 9.48
C ILE A 207 1.78 -24.06 10.61
N ILE A 208 2.14 -23.79 11.87
CA ILE A 208 1.58 -24.50 13.04
C ILE A 208 0.05 -24.40 13.05
N GLY A 209 -0.49 -23.22 12.75
CA GLY A 209 -1.92 -22.99 12.65
C GLY A 209 -2.59 -23.83 11.56
N CYS A 210 -2.01 -23.84 10.35
CA CYS A 210 -2.48 -24.65 9.23
C CYS A 210 -2.44 -26.14 9.54
N ILE A 211 -1.35 -26.64 10.14
CA ILE A 211 -1.24 -28.06 10.53
C ILE A 211 -2.33 -28.41 11.55
N ASN A 212 -2.55 -27.57 12.56
CA ASN A 212 -3.61 -27.82 13.56
C ASN A 212 -5.01 -27.83 12.92
N LEU A 213 -5.26 -26.98 11.92
CA LEU A 213 -6.50 -26.97 11.15
C LEU A 213 -6.67 -28.24 10.30
N LEU A 214 -5.61 -28.70 9.63
CA LEU A 214 -5.65 -29.95 8.86
C LEU A 214 -5.91 -31.15 9.78
N MET A 215 -5.30 -31.19 10.96
CA MET A 215 -5.59 -32.21 11.97
C MET A 215 -7.04 -32.13 12.46
N THR A 216 -7.57 -30.92 12.66
CA THR A 216 -8.97 -30.71 13.05
C THR A 216 -9.93 -31.21 11.97
N TRP A 217 -9.66 -30.86 10.72
CA TRP A 217 -10.41 -31.33 9.55
C TRP A 217 -10.32 -32.85 9.37
N ALA A 218 -9.17 -33.46 9.64
CA ALA A 218 -9.01 -34.91 9.57
C ALA A 218 -9.85 -35.65 10.61
N ASN A 219 -10.15 -35.02 11.74
CA ASN A 219 -10.98 -35.56 12.82
C ASN A 219 -12.49 -35.35 12.62
N ARG A 220 -12.90 -34.74 11.49
CA ARG A 220 -14.32 -34.48 11.19
C ARG A 220 -15.15 -35.77 11.04
N PRO A 221 -16.45 -35.75 11.34
CA PRO A 221 -17.33 -36.84 10.98
C PRO A 221 -17.46 -36.94 9.44
N ARG A 222 -17.71 -38.15 8.93
CA ARG A 222 -17.88 -38.38 7.48
C ARG A 222 -19.15 -37.75 6.92
N ILE A 223 -20.17 -37.62 7.76
CA ILE A 223 -21.46 -37.02 7.45
C ILE A 223 -21.62 -35.84 8.39
N TYR A 224 -21.94 -34.68 7.83
CA TYR A 224 -22.16 -33.46 8.61
C TYR A 224 -23.64 -33.32 8.92
N ASP A 225 -23.93 -32.85 10.12
CA ASP A 225 -25.25 -32.34 10.44
C ASP A 225 -25.48 -31.04 9.66
N VAL A 226 -26.61 -30.91 8.97
CA VAL A 226 -26.96 -29.66 8.27
C VAL A 226 -27.92 -28.89 9.16
N PRO A 227 -27.46 -27.95 10.00
CA PRO A 227 -28.37 -27.13 10.79
C PRO A 227 -29.19 -26.23 9.85
N VAL A 228 -30.51 -26.42 9.86
CA VAL A 228 -31.44 -25.55 9.15
C VAL A 228 -31.68 -24.31 10.00
N TYR A 229 -31.08 -23.19 9.59
CA TYR A 229 -31.35 -21.89 10.19
C TYR A 229 -32.45 -21.18 9.38
N GLU A 230 -33.69 -21.24 9.86
CA GLU A 230 -34.77 -20.43 9.30
C GLU A 230 -34.69 -19.00 9.85
N ALA A 231 -34.49 -18.02 8.96
CA ALA A 231 -34.67 -16.63 9.33
C ALA A 231 -36.17 -16.36 9.48
N ALA A 232 -36.57 -15.72 10.57
CA ALA A 232 -37.97 -15.32 10.77
C ALA A 232 -38.42 -14.43 9.59
N PRO A 233 -39.57 -14.73 8.94
CA PRO A 233 -40.08 -13.90 7.87
C PRO A 233 -40.36 -12.48 8.39
N LEU A 234 -40.02 -11.46 7.59
CA LEU A 234 -40.35 -10.07 7.89
C LEU A 234 -41.87 -9.95 8.10
N ALA A 235 -42.28 -9.46 9.28
CA ALA A 235 -43.68 -9.35 9.64
C ALA A 235 -44.43 -8.44 8.64
N ARG A 236 -45.54 -8.94 8.08
CA ARG A 236 -46.38 -8.27 7.06
C ARG A 236 -46.94 -6.88 7.46
N GLY A 237 -46.77 -6.47 8.72
CA GLY A 237 -47.28 -5.21 9.27
C GLY A 237 -46.24 -4.41 10.07
N TRP A 238 -44.94 -4.64 9.85
CA TRP A 238 -43.91 -3.85 10.53
C TRP A 238 -44.12 -2.36 10.22
N ARG A 239 -44.36 -1.58 11.29
CA ARG A 239 -44.40 -0.13 11.25
C ARG A 239 -43.17 0.39 11.99
N PRO A 240 -42.42 1.35 11.44
CA PRO A 240 -41.36 2.00 12.19
C PRO A 240 -41.96 2.61 13.46
N PRO A 241 -41.32 2.46 14.63
CA PRO A 241 -41.80 3.08 15.86
C PRO A 241 -41.94 4.60 15.68
N ALA A 242 -42.95 5.20 16.32
CA ALA A 242 -43.24 6.63 16.21
C ALA A 242 -41.99 7.50 16.44
N VAL A 243 -41.91 8.64 15.75
CA VAL A 243 -40.79 9.58 15.88
C VAL A 243 -40.74 10.08 17.34
N PRO A 244 -39.67 9.80 18.09
CA PRO A 244 -39.54 10.32 19.45
C PRO A 244 -39.45 11.85 19.41
N GLN A 245 -39.99 12.51 20.44
CA GLN A 245 -39.80 13.95 20.60
C GLN A 245 -38.33 14.25 20.89
N SER A 246 -37.91 15.50 20.68
CA SER A 246 -36.56 15.95 21.06
C SER A 246 -36.27 15.57 22.51
N THR A 247 -35.06 15.06 22.77
CA THR A 247 -34.58 14.70 24.11
C THR A 247 -34.29 15.95 24.96
N LEU A 248 -34.17 17.11 24.31
CA LEU A 248 -33.92 18.39 24.95
C LEU A 248 -35.21 18.94 25.59
N PRO A 249 -35.13 19.49 26.83
CA PRO A 249 -36.28 20.06 27.51
C PRO A 249 -36.95 21.17 26.68
N LYS A 250 -38.28 21.24 26.71
CA LYS A 250 -39.04 22.31 26.04
C LYS A 250 -38.60 23.68 26.58
N GLY A 251 -38.25 24.61 25.69
CA GLY A 251 -37.80 25.96 26.05
C GLY A 251 -36.30 26.09 26.38
N SER A 252 -35.55 24.98 26.43
CA SER A 252 -34.09 25.02 26.71
C SER A 252 -33.26 25.50 25.52
N VAL A 253 -33.74 25.26 24.30
CA VAL A 253 -33.08 25.66 23.05
C VAL A 253 -34.12 26.14 22.03
N THR A 254 -33.65 26.87 21.01
CA THR A 254 -34.45 27.28 19.86
C THR A 254 -35.08 26.08 19.15
N ASP A 255 -36.12 26.31 18.34
CA ASP A 255 -36.71 25.25 17.50
C ASP A 255 -35.68 24.60 16.57
N ILE A 256 -34.67 25.37 16.14
CA ILE A 256 -33.53 24.85 15.37
C ILE A 256 -32.74 23.83 16.19
N GLY A 257 -32.43 24.13 17.46
CA GLY A 257 -31.73 23.18 18.35
C GLY A 257 -32.48 21.86 18.53
N ARG A 258 -33.82 21.93 18.68
CA ARG A 258 -34.68 20.72 18.74
C ARG A 258 -34.80 20.00 17.40
N ALA A 259 -34.68 20.69 16.28
CA ALA A 259 -34.62 20.07 14.96
C ALA A 259 -33.29 19.34 14.74
N VAL A 260 -32.17 19.93 15.17
CA VAL A 260 -30.84 19.30 15.13
C VAL A 260 -30.80 18.06 16.02
N ASP A 261 -31.33 18.12 17.24
CA ASP A 261 -31.43 16.97 18.14
C ASP A 261 -32.19 15.79 17.51
N ARG A 262 -33.34 16.05 16.87
CA ARG A 262 -34.10 15.03 16.14
C ARG A 262 -33.35 14.48 14.93
N PHE A 263 -32.59 15.32 14.22
CA PHE A 263 -31.75 14.88 13.10
C PHE A 263 -30.57 14.02 13.56
N ALA A 264 -29.98 14.38 14.72
CA ALA A 264 -28.85 13.70 15.34
C ALA A 264 -29.21 12.33 15.94
N ASP A 265 -30.50 12.02 16.16
CA ASP A 265 -30.99 10.67 16.49
C ASP A 265 -30.81 9.67 15.31
N LEU A 266 -30.40 10.14 14.13
CA LEU A 266 -30.05 9.33 12.95
C LEU A 266 -31.16 8.35 12.48
N ARG A 267 -32.42 8.56 12.88
CA ARG A 267 -33.53 7.71 12.42
C ARG A 267 -33.77 7.77 10.92
N TRP A 268 -33.51 8.91 10.28
CA TRP A 268 -33.54 9.03 8.82
C TRP A 268 -32.60 8.01 8.17
N HIS A 269 -31.42 7.81 8.75
CA HIS A 269 -30.43 6.85 8.29
C HIS A 269 -30.89 5.41 8.60
N ARG A 270 -31.45 5.17 9.79
CA ARG A 270 -32.02 3.87 10.17
C ARG A 270 -33.15 3.41 9.25
N ASN A 271 -33.98 4.36 8.79
CA ASN A 271 -35.05 4.08 7.84
C ASN A 271 -34.48 3.65 6.48
N LEU A 272 -33.37 4.25 6.03
CA LEU A 272 -32.66 3.81 4.83
C LEU A 272 -32.01 2.44 5.03
N GLU A 273 -31.38 2.18 6.19
CA GLU A 273 -30.84 0.84 6.53
C GLU A 273 -31.94 -0.24 6.52
N GLY A 274 -33.17 0.11 6.87
CA GLY A 274 -34.34 -0.78 6.79
C GLY A 274 -34.79 -1.11 5.36
N LEU A 275 -34.27 -0.42 4.35
CA LEU A 275 -34.54 -0.62 2.92
C LEU A 275 -33.25 -1.10 2.22
N PRO A 276 -32.78 -2.33 2.49
CA PRO A 276 -31.43 -2.76 2.13
C PRO A 276 -31.14 -2.65 0.63
N LEU A 277 -32.10 -2.99 -0.23
CA LEU A 277 -31.92 -2.90 -1.68
C LEU A 277 -31.80 -1.44 -2.15
N ALA A 278 -32.75 -0.59 -1.75
CA ALA A 278 -32.75 0.81 -2.16
C ALA A 278 -31.50 1.54 -1.66
N PHE A 279 -31.13 1.30 -0.40
CA PHE A 279 -29.95 1.93 0.17
C PHE A 279 -28.66 1.44 -0.48
N SER A 280 -28.55 0.15 -0.80
CA SER A 280 -27.42 -0.39 -1.57
C SER A 280 -27.29 0.30 -2.93
N VAL A 281 -28.41 0.49 -3.66
CA VAL A 281 -28.41 1.22 -4.94
C VAL A 281 -27.94 2.66 -4.76
N CYS A 282 -28.47 3.38 -3.78
CA CYS A 282 -28.06 4.76 -3.50
C CYS A 282 -26.55 4.86 -3.20
N VAL A 283 -26.01 3.90 -2.45
CA VAL A 283 -24.59 3.86 -2.12
C VAL A 283 -23.77 3.55 -3.36
N THR A 284 -24.16 2.58 -4.18
CA THR A 284 -23.49 2.29 -5.45
C THR A 284 -23.45 3.51 -6.34
N VAL A 285 -24.57 4.24 -6.47
CA VAL A 285 -24.62 5.50 -7.23
C VAL A 285 -23.67 6.53 -6.64
N ALA A 286 -23.65 6.71 -5.31
CA ALA A 286 -22.75 7.66 -4.65
C ALA A 286 -21.27 7.31 -4.88
N ILE A 287 -20.90 6.02 -4.82
CA ILE A 287 -19.54 5.53 -5.11
C ILE A 287 -19.20 5.82 -6.58
N VAL A 288 -20.07 5.47 -7.52
CA VAL A 288 -19.84 5.74 -8.95
C VAL A 288 -19.66 7.23 -9.21
N VAL A 289 -20.51 8.08 -8.64
CA VAL A 289 -20.38 9.54 -8.79
C VAL A 289 -19.07 10.06 -8.19
N ALA A 290 -18.70 9.60 -7.00
CA ALA A 290 -17.43 9.99 -6.36
C ALA A 290 -16.22 9.55 -7.20
N THR A 291 -16.20 8.31 -7.67
CA THR A 291 -15.14 7.78 -8.55
C THR A 291 -15.08 8.56 -9.86
N LEU A 292 -16.22 8.87 -10.49
CA LEU A 292 -16.24 9.68 -11.71
C LEU A 292 -15.73 11.09 -11.45
N PHE A 293 -16.07 11.70 -10.31
CA PHE A 293 -15.57 13.02 -9.94
C PHE A 293 -14.06 13.04 -9.70
N GLU A 294 -13.48 11.95 -9.20
CA GLU A 294 -12.03 11.81 -9.03
C GLU A 294 -11.33 11.57 -10.37
N VAL A 295 -11.87 10.68 -11.19
CA VAL A 295 -11.22 10.17 -12.41
C VAL A 295 -11.39 11.12 -13.61
N VAL A 296 -12.60 11.65 -13.83
CA VAL A 296 -12.90 12.44 -15.04
C VAL A 296 -12.02 13.69 -15.17
N PRO A 297 -11.81 14.51 -14.12
CA PRO A 297 -10.94 15.68 -14.21
C PRO A 297 -9.50 15.32 -14.63
N MET A 298 -8.95 14.21 -14.12
CA MET A 298 -7.59 13.78 -14.45
C MET A 298 -7.40 13.48 -15.95
N PHE A 299 -8.45 13.03 -16.65
CA PHE A 299 -8.40 12.77 -18.09
C PHE A 299 -8.88 13.95 -18.95
N ALA A 300 -9.81 14.77 -18.44
CA ALA A 300 -10.41 15.87 -19.17
C ALA A 300 -9.54 17.14 -19.16
N ILE A 301 -8.81 17.39 -18.06
CA ILE A 301 -8.02 18.61 -17.85
C ILE A 301 -6.59 18.38 -18.35
N ARG A 302 -6.40 18.47 -19.68
CA ARG A 302 -5.07 18.28 -20.30
C ARG A 302 -4.01 19.29 -19.84
N SER A 303 -4.41 20.41 -19.24
CA SER A 303 -3.48 21.39 -18.66
C SER A 303 -2.73 20.86 -17.43
N ASP A 304 -3.24 19.82 -16.77
CA ASP A 304 -2.61 19.24 -15.58
C ASP A 304 -1.37 18.41 -15.92
N ILE A 305 -1.19 18.03 -17.20
CA ILE A 305 -0.01 17.30 -17.70
C ILE A 305 0.60 18.10 -18.86
N PRO A 306 1.36 19.17 -18.57
CA PRO A 306 2.01 19.94 -19.62
C PRO A 306 3.01 19.05 -20.37
N ARG A 307 2.85 18.94 -21.69
CA ARG A 307 3.82 18.26 -22.54
C ARG A 307 5.10 19.08 -22.58
N ILE A 308 6.22 18.42 -22.32
CA ILE A 308 7.54 19.02 -22.42
C ILE A 308 8.08 18.70 -23.80
N ALA A 309 8.40 19.72 -24.60
CA ALA A 309 8.79 19.55 -26.00
C ALA A 309 10.05 18.69 -26.20
N SER A 310 10.94 18.65 -25.20
CA SER A 310 12.16 17.83 -25.22
C SER A 310 11.93 16.35 -24.86
N VAL A 311 10.76 15.99 -24.35
CA VAL A 311 10.45 14.60 -23.98
C VAL A 311 9.98 13.87 -25.23
N THR A 312 10.70 12.81 -25.59
CA THR A 312 10.44 11.98 -26.77
C THR A 312 10.14 10.54 -26.35
N PRO A 313 9.39 9.77 -27.18
CA PRO A 313 9.22 8.35 -26.95
C PRO A 313 10.56 7.61 -26.87
N LEU A 314 10.60 6.52 -26.11
CA LEU A 314 11.80 5.68 -25.98
C LEU A 314 12.23 5.15 -27.35
N THR A 315 13.54 5.14 -27.58
CA THR A 315 14.14 4.49 -28.75
C THR A 315 13.88 2.98 -28.73
N PRO A 316 13.98 2.28 -29.88
CA PRO A 316 13.82 0.82 -29.93
C PRO A 316 14.68 0.06 -28.91
N LEU A 317 15.95 0.45 -28.72
CA LEU A 317 16.81 -0.19 -27.72
C LEU A 317 16.38 0.12 -26.28
N GLU A 318 15.98 1.35 -26.00
CA GLU A 318 15.49 1.74 -24.67
C GLU A 318 14.18 1.03 -24.30
N THR A 319 13.32 0.71 -25.27
CA THR A 319 12.13 -0.11 -24.99
C THR A 319 12.50 -1.52 -24.52
N ILE A 320 13.51 -2.15 -25.12
CA ILE A 320 14.01 -3.44 -24.63
C ILE A 320 14.65 -3.29 -23.25
N GLY A 321 15.48 -2.26 -23.05
CA GLY A 321 16.11 -1.98 -21.75
C GLY A 321 15.09 -1.73 -20.64
N ARG A 322 13.98 -1.06 -20.95
CA ARG A 322 12.85 -0.87 -20.05
C ARG A 322 12.19 -2.19 -19.69
N ASP A 323 11.95 -3.06 -20.65
CA ASP A 323 11.33 -4.36 -20.37
C ASP A 323 12.24 -5.25 -19.51
N ILE A 324 13.56 -5.18 -19.72
CA ILE A 324 14.55 -5.83 -18.82
C ILE A 324 14.48 -5.23 -17.42
N TYR A 325 14.43 -3.91 -17.28
CA TYR A 325 14.31 -3.23 -15.98
C TYR A 325 13.07 -3.71 -15.21
N VAL A 326 11.95 -3.93 -15.91
CA VAL A 326 10.71 -4.46 -15.32
C VAL A 326 10.85 -5.94 -14.97
N SER A 327 11.37 -6.78 -15.88
CA SER A 327 11.46 -8.23 -15.66
C SER A 327 12.43 -8.61 -14.53
N GLU A 328 13.52 -7.85 -14.38
CA GLU A 328 14.49 -8.00 -13.30
C GLU A 328 13.99 -7.44 -11.96
N GLY A 329 12.81 -6.80 -11.95
CA GLY A 329 12.20 -6.29 -10.72
C GLY A 329 12.90 -5.07 -10.13
N CYS A 330 13.69 -4.34 -10.93
CA CYS A 330 14.44 -3.15 -10.48
C CYS A 330 13.54 -2.08 -9.85
N VAL A 331 12.29 -1.97 -10.33
CA VAL A 331 11.24 -1.07 -9.79
C VAL A 331 10.86 -1.34 -8.33
N ASN A 332 11.18 -2.52 -7.79
CA ASN A 332 10.93 -2.84 -6.37
C ASN A 332 11.98 -2.21 -5.44
N CYS A 333 13.16 -1.90 -5.98
CA CYS A 333 14.30 -1.37 -5.24
C CYS A 333 14.51 0.12 -5.51
N HIS A 334 14.22 0.56 -6.72
CA HIS A 334 14.48 1.90 -7.21
C HIS A 334 13.18 2.64 -7.54
N SER A 335 13.22 3.95 -7.42
CA SER A 335 12.22 4.85 -7.99
C SER A 335 12.77 5.56 -9.23
N GLN A 336 11.86 6.07 -10.04
CA GLN A 336 12.15 6.99 -11.14
C GLN A 336 11.35 8.29 -10.94
N MET A 337 11.42 8.84 -9.73
CA MET A 337 10.60 9.96 -9.31
C MET A 337 11.32 10.74 -8.21
N ILE A 338 12.06 11.79 -8.61
CA ILE A 338 12.73 12.72 -7.69
C ILE A 338 11.70 13.70 -7.16
N ARG A 339 11.57 13.77 -5.83
CA ARG A 339 10.60 14.66 -5.18
C ARG A 339 11.12 16.11 -5.13
N PRO A 340 10.25 17.14 -5.16
CA PRO A 340 10.61 18.54 -4.98
C PRO A 340 10.96 18.87 -3.51
N LEU A 341 11.88 18.12 -2.92
CA LEU A 341 12.44 18.33 -1.60
C LEU A 341 13.92 18.70 -1.77
N ILE A 342 14.40 19.71 -1.04
CA ILE A 342 15.79 20.21 -1.16
C ILE A 342 16.81 19.06 -1.06
N ALA A 343 16.63 18.16 -0.11
CA ALA A 343 17.54 17.02 0.08
C ALA A 343 17.54 16.01 -1.08
N GLU A 344 16.43 15.91 -1.83
CA GLU A 344 16.37 15.06 -3.01
C GLU A 344 16.99 15.74 -4.21
N THR A 345 16.68 17.03 -4.40
CA THR A 345 17.22 17.77 -5.54
C THR A 345 18.73 17.94 -5.45
N GLU A 346 19.25 18.12 -4.23
CA GLU A 346 20.70 18.14 -3.97
C GLU A 346 21.35 16.79 -4.27
N ARG A 347 20.65 15.68 -3.99
CA ARG A 347 21.20 14.33 -4.13
C ARG A 347 21.16 13.82 -5.57
N TYR A 348 20.07 14.07 -6.28
CA TYR A 348 19.75 13.42 -7.54
C TYR A 348 19.62 14.40 -8.72
N GLY A 349 19.59 15.71 -8.47
CA GLY A 349 19.37 16.74 -9.48
C GLY A 349 17.92 17.20 -9.56
N GLU A 350 17.55 17.85 -10.67
CA GLU A 350 16.22 18.47 -10.79
C GLU A 350 15.07 17.48 -10.57
N TYR A 351 14.07 17.89 -9.78
CA TYR A 351 12.89 17.08 -9.45
C TYR A 351 12.09 16.68 -10.70
N SER A 352 11.38 15.55 -10.61
CA SER A 352 10.62 15.00 -11.72
C SER A 352 9.34 15.80 -11.99
N LYS A 353 9.13 16.19 -13.25
CA LYS A 353 7.94 16.94 -13.69
C LYS A 353 6.88 15.99 -14.27
N PRO A 354 5.57 16.34 -14.19
CA PRO A 354 4.48 15.53 -14.76
C PRO A 354 4.68 15.15 -16.23
N GLY A 355 5.25 16.07 -17.01
CA GLY A 355 5.50 15.88 -18.44
C GLY A 355 6.63 14.92 -18.80
N GLU A 356 7.45 14.47 -17.84
CA GLU A 356 8.62 13.62 -18.12
C GLU A 356 8.24 12.15 -18.36
N SER A 357 7.22 11.65 -17.66
CA SER A 357 6.78 10.25 -17.76
C SER A 357 5.60 10.05 -18.71
N VAL A 358 5.29 11.00 -19.59
CA VAL A 358 4.07 10.96 -20.43
C VAL A 358 3.99 9.77 -21.39
N PHE A 359 5.11 9.10 -21.65
CA PHE A 359 5.18 7.90 -22.50
C PHE A 359 5.44 6.61 -21.70
N ASP A 360 5.48 6.69 -20.36
CA ASP A 360 5.74 5.53 -19.50
C ASP A 360 4.45 4.74 -19.25
N HIS A 361 4.37 3.53 -19.81
CA HIS A 361 3.20 2.66 -19.65
C HIS A 361 3.59 1.22 -19.26
N PRO A 362 3.36 0.79 -18.00
CA PRO A 362 2.95 1.59 -16.85
C PRO A 362 4.05 2.56 -16.37
N PHE A 363 3.66 3.52 -15.52
CA PHE A 363 4.58 4.36 -14.76
C PHE A 363 5.46 3.52 -13.83
N LEU A 364 6.75 3.86 -13.75
CA LEU A 364 7.77 3.14 -12.98
C LEU A 364 8.29 3.95 -11.78
N TRP A 365 7.40 4.71 -11.13
CA TRP A 365 7.76 5.62 -10.05
C TRP A 365 8.27 4.93 -8.78
N GLY A 366 8.02 3.63 -8.64
CA GLY A 366 8.35 2.87 -7.43
C GLY A 366 7.51 3.31 -6.23
N SER A 367 7.59 2.55 -5.14
CA SER A 367 6.89 2.85 -3.87
C SER A 367 7.80 2.76 -2.65
N ARG A 368 9.07 2.39 -2.86
CA ARG A 368 10.11 2.21 -1.85
C ARG A 368 11.49 2.41 -2.48
N ARG A 369 12.48 2.81 -1.68
CA ARG A 369 13.89 2.90 -2.07
C ARG A 369 14.76 2.02 -1.18
N ILE A 370 15.25 0.93 -1.76
CA ILE A 370 16.36 0.12 -1.24
C ILE A 370 17.65 0.48 -1.99
N GLY A 371 17.50 0.84 -3.27
CA GLY A 371 18.49 1.53 -4.09
C GLY A 371 18.14 3.01 -4.29
N PRO A 372 19.08 3.82 -4.81
CA PRO A 372 18.85 5.24 -5.09
C PRO A 372 17.77 5.45 -6.15
N ASP A 373 17.27 6.68 -6.27
CA ASP A 373 16.45 7.08 -7.42
C ASP A 373 17.29 7.08 -8.71
N LEU A 374 16.69 6.65 -9.82
CA LEU A 374 17.38 6.48 -11.11
C LEU A 374 16.93 7.47 -12.19
N ALA A 375 16.04 8.42 -11.91
CA ALA A 375 15.47 9.31 -12.92
C ALA A 375 16.51 10.18 -13.66
N ARG A 376 17.71 10.34 -13.09
CA ARG A 376 18.83 11.12 -13.64
C ARG A 376 20.13 10.33 -13.73
N GLU A 377 20.06 9.00 -13.56
CA GLU A 377 21.26 8.16 -13.44
C GLU A 377 22.13 8.20 -14.70
N GLY A 378 21.53 8.25 -15.89
CA GLY A 378 22.27 8.36 -17.15
C GLY A 378 23.07 9.67 -17.31
N VAL A 379 22.68 10.74 -16.62
CA VAL A 379 23.43 12.01 -16.59
C VAL A 379 24.53 11.95 -15.53
N ARG A 380 24.22 11.35 -14.38
CA ARG A 380 25.14 11.22 -13.25
C ARG A 380 26.29 10.27 -13.53
N ASN A 381 26.00 9.13 -14.16
CA ASN A 381 26.96 8.10 -14.55
C ASN A 381 26.81 7.81 -16.05
N PRO A 382 27.42 8.62 -16.93
CA PRO A 382 27.25 8.48 -18.38
C PRO A 382 28.08 7.34 -19.00
N SER A 383 28.98 6.71 -18.24
CA SER A 383 29.90 5.69 -18.75
C SER A 383 29.21 4.33 -18.90
N ALA A 384 29.11 3.82 -20.13
CA ALA A 384 28.64 2.46 -20.41
C ALA A 384 29.46 1.40 -19.66
N LEU A 385 30.79 1.60 -19.58
CA LEU A 385 31.70 0.72 -18.82
C LEU A 385 31.38 0.71 -17.33
N TRP A 386 31.02 1.86 -16.76
CA TRP A 386 30.59 1.92 -15.36
C TRP A 386 29.33 1.09 -15.13
N HIS A 387 28.31 1.23 -15.99
CA HIS A 387 27.06 0.45 -15.89
C HIS A 387 27.34 -1.04 -16.02
N MET A 388 28.13 -1.45 -17.01
CA MET A 388 28.51 -2.85 -17.21
C MET A 388 29.21 -3.42 -15.96
N ARG A 389 30.18 -2.69 -15.40
CA ARG A 389 30.87 -3.12 -14.16
C ARG A 389 29.91 -3.15 -12.96
N HIS A 390 29.04 -2.16 -12.84
CA HIS A 390 28.06 -2.09 -11.76
C HIS A 390 27.08 -3.27 -11.81
N PHE A 391 26.53 -3.61 -12.97
CA PHE A 391 25.64 -4.77 -13.11
C PHE A 391 26.38 -6.10 -12.91
N ASN A 392 27.62 -6.23 -13.38
CA ASN A 392 28.41 -7.44 -13.15
C ASN A 392 28.67 -7.68 -11.66
N ARG A 393 29.16 -6.63 -10.99
CA ARG A 393 29.60 -6.68 -9.61
C ARG A 393 29.44 -5.30 -8.95
N PRO A 394 28.29 -5.02 -8.34
CA PRO A 394 27.97 -3.69 -7.80
C PRO A 394 29.00 -3.14 -6.81
N VAL A 395 29.68 -4.03 -6.08
CA VAL A 395 30.70 -3.65 -5.10
C VAL A 395 31.96 -3.05 -5.72
N ASP A 396 32.21 -3.24 -7.02
CA ASP A 396 33.39 -2.71 -7.70
C ASP A 396 33.25 -1.21 -8.00
N THR A 397 32.02 -0.74 -8.21
CA THR A 397 31.73 0.70 -8.40
C THR A 397 31.15 1.36 -7.15
N SER A 398 30.57 0.58 -6.24
CA SER A 398 29.97 1.04 -4.98
C SER A 398 30.35 0.10 -3.82
N PRO A 399 31.55 0.26 -3.21
CA PRO A 399 32.03 -0.63 -2.16
C PRO A 399 31.06 -0.74 -0.97
N GLY A 400 30.56 -1.94 -0.71
CA GLY A 400 29.54 -2.20 0.33
C GLY A 400 28.10 -2.20 -0.16
N SER A 401 27.86 -2.10 -1.47
CA SER A 401 26.53 -2.25 -2.07
C SER A 401 25.88 -3.59 -1.70
N ILE A 402 24.58 -3.55 -1.40
CA ILE A 402 23.74 -4.74 -1.18
C ILE A 402 22.92 -5.10 -2.43
N MET A 403 23.10 -4.37 -3.53
CA MET A 403 22.43 -4.66 -4.79
C MET A 403 22.87 -6.05 -5.29
N PRO A 404 21.93 -6.93 -5.71
CA PRO A 404 22.27 -8.18 -6.37
C PRO A 404 23.12 -7.94 -7.62
N ALA A 405 24.02 -8.87 -7.93
CA ALA A 405 24.70 -8.89 -9.21
C ALA A 405 23.75 -9.37 -10.31
N PHE A 406 23.79 -8.69 -11.46
CA PHE A 406 23.06 -9.02 -12.69
C PHE A 406 24.05 -9.49 -13.77
N ALA A 407 25.06 -10.27 -13.37
CA ALA A 407 26.11 -10.77 -14.27
C ALA A 407 25.56 -11.57 -15.45
N HIS A 408 24.40 -12.21 -15.29
CA HIS A 408 23.72 -12.95 -16.36
C HIS A 408 23.36 -12.07 -17.57
N LEU A 409 23.18 -10.76 -17.38
CA LEU A 409 22.91 -9.83 -18.48
C LEU A 409 24.11 -9.68 -19.44
N LEU A 410 25.31 -10.06 -19.02
CA LEU A 410 26.51 -10.04 -19.87
C LEU A 410 26.59 -11.25 -20.79
N ASP A 411 26.06 -12.40 -20.34
CA ASP A 411 26.13 -13.67 -21.07
C ASP A 411 24.88 -13.90 -21.93
N GLN A 412 23.79 -13.15 -21.68
CA GLN A 412 22.53 -13.30 -22.40
C GLN A 412 22.51 -12.45 -23.67
N PRO A 413 22.40 -13.07 -24.87
CA PRO A 413 22.33 -12.33 -26.11
C PRO A 413 21.01 -11.54 -26.19
N LEU A 414 21.11 -10.26 -26.54
CA LEU A 414 19.95 -9.39 -26.68
C LEU A 414 19.15 -9.74 -27.95
N ASP A 415 17.85 -10.02 -27.79
CA ASP A 415 16.93 -10.19 -28.91
C ASP A 415 16.41 -8.83 -29.41
N PHE A 416 17.05 -8.30 -30.44
CA PHE A 416 16.63 -7.04 -31.07
C PHE A 416 15.25 -7.12 -31.74
N THR A 417 14.76 -8.32 -32.08
CA THR A 417 13.44 -8.47 -32.71
C THR A 417 12.30 -8.18 -31.73
N ALA A 418 12.58 -8.21 -30.42
CA ALA A 418 11.63 -7.86 -29.36
C ALA A 418 11.26 -6.36 -29.31
N ALA A 419 12.05 -5.46 -29.93
CA ALA A 419 11.74 -4.04 -29.95
C ALA A 419 10.41 -3.73 -30.66
N GLN A 420 10.16 -4.35 -31.82
CA GLN A 420 8.94 -4.10 -32.60
C GLN A 420 7.65 -4.44 -31.83
N PRO A 421 7.47 -5.63 -31.22
CA PRO A 421 6.27 -5.93 -30.45
C PRO A 421 6.11 -5.04 -29.21
N ALA A 422 7.21 -4.70 -28.52
CA ALA A 422 7.18 -3.79 -27.36
C ALA A 422 6.70 -2.38 -27.76
N MET A 423 7.29 -1.80 -28.80
CA MET A 423 6.87 -0.50 -29.35
C MET A 423 5.43 -0.54 -29.89
N THR A 424 5.02 -1.65 -30.51
CA THR A 424 3.64 -1.84 -30.99
C THR A 424 2.64 -1.84 -29.82
N ALA A 425 3.01 -2.45 -28.68
CA ALA A 425 2.17 -2.42 -27.48
C ALA A 425 2.06 -1.00 -26.90
N LEU A 426 3.17 -0.27 -26.84
CA LEU A 426 3.19 1.14 -26.43
C LEU A 426 2.39 2.04 -27.39
N GLN A 427 2.45 1.77 -28.70
CA GLN A 427 1.65 2.49 -29.70
C GLN A 427 0.16 2.32 -29.46
N LYS A 428 -0.30 1.11 -29.08
CA LYS A 428 -1.71 0.84 -28.76
C LYS A 428 -2.24 1.64 -27.58
N VAL A 429 -1.37 2.03 -26.64
CA VAL A 429 -1.74 2.86 -25.48
C VAL A 429 -1.49 4.36 -25.70
N GLY A 430 -1.15 4.76 -26.94
CA GLY A 430 -1.10 6.16 -27.35
C GLY A 430 0.30 6.76 -27.47
N VAL A 431 1.37 5.96 -27.34
CA VAL A 431 2.74 6.43 -27.61
C VAL A 431 2.91 6.64 -29.13
N PRO A 432 3.36 7.82 -29.60
CA PRO A 432 3.26 8.22 -31.00
C PRO A 432 4.40 7.65 -31.88
N TYR A 433 4.61 6.33 -31.89
CA TYR A 433 5.52 5.67 -32.83
C TYR A 433 4.93 5.65 -34.24
N THR A 434 5.78 5.89 -35.24
CA THR A 434 5.44 5.79 -36.66
C THR A 434 5.55 4.36 -37.18
N ALA A 435 4.85 4.04 -38.27
CA ALA A 435 4.96 2.72 -38.90
C ALA A 435 6.39 2.41 -39.37
N ALA A 436 7.13 3.42 -39.82
CA ALA A 436 8.52 3.27 -40.24
C ALA A 436 9.44 2.90 -39.07
N GLU A 437 9.26 3.53 -37.91
CA GLU A 437 10.03 3.21 -36.69
C GLU A 437 9.76 1.78 -36.21
N LEU A 438 8.51 1.29 -36.34
CA LEU A 438 8.17 -0.08 -35.97
C LEU A 438 8.82 -1.11 -36.91
N VAL A 439 8.79 -0.87 -38.22
CA VAL A 439 9.38 -1.80 -39.21
C VAL A 439 10.91 -1.86 -39.07
N GLY A 440 11.56 -0.71 -38.82
CA GLY A 440 13.02 -0.62 -38.66
C GLY A 440 13.53 -0.79 -37.23
N ALA A 441 12.67 -1.19 -36.28
CA ALA A 441 12.97 -1.16 -34.85
C ALA A 441 14.22 -1.99 -34.49
N ALA A 442 14.31 -3.23 -35.00
CA ALA A 442 15.41 -4.14 -34.69
C ALA A 442 16.76 -3.63 -35.21
N ASP A 443 16.79 -3.12 -36.44
CA ASP A 443 18.02 -2.58 -37.05
C ASP A 443 18.46 -1.29 -36.35
N SER A 444 17.51 -0.42 -35.99
CA SER A 444 17.77 0.80 -35.23
C SER A 444 18.33 0.49 -33.84
N ALA A 445 17.71 -0.48 -33.13
CA ALA A 445 18.19 -0.93 -31.82
C ALA A 445 19.61 -1.51 -31.90
N ARG A 446 19.89 -2.33 -32.92
CA ARG A 446 21.23 -2.89 -33.15
C ARG A 446 22.26 -1.81 -33.44
N ALA A 447 21.93 -0.84 -34.30
CA ALA A 447 22.82 0.27 -34.62
C ALA A 447 23.13 1.13 -33.38
N GLN A 448 22.15 1.34 -32.50
CA GLN A 448 22.37 2.04 -31.22
C GLN A 448 23.23 1.22 -30.27
N ALA A 449 23.00 -0.08 -30.16
CA ALA A 449 23.80 -0.98 -29.32
C ALA A 449 25.27 -1.00 -29.75
N SER A 450 25.56 -1.09 -31.06
CA SER A 450 26.94 -1.04 -31.56
C SER A 450 27.65 0.29 -31.25
N ARG A 451 26.92 1.42 -31.18
CA ARG A 451 27.50 2.70 -30.75
C ARG A 451 27.86 2.71 -29.27
N ILE A 452 27.07 2.05 -28.42
CA ILE A 452 27.35 1.92 -26.99
C ILE A 452 28.51 0.94 -26.77
N GLU A 453 28.53 -0.17 -27.51
CA GLU A 453 29.62 -1.16 -27.48
C GLU A 453 30.98 -0.52 -27.83
N ALA A 454 31.01 0.40 -28.80
CA ALA A 454 32.22 1.14 -29.15
C ALA A 454 32.77 2.06 -28.03
N GLN A 455 32.02 2.25 -26.94
CA GLN A 455 32.43 3.03 -25.76
C GLN A 455 32.97 2.14 -24.62
N LEU A 456 32.86 0.81 -24.73
CA LEU A 456 33.37 -0.18 -23.78
C LEU A 456 34.83 -0.50 -24.08
#